data_AF-A0A1X7MQ70-F1
#
_entry.id   AF-A0A1X7MQ70-F1
#
_cell.length_a   1.000
_cell.length_b   1.000
_cell.length_c   1.000
_cell.angle_alpha   90.00
_cell.angle_beta   90.00
_cell.angle_gamma   90.00
#
_symmetry.space_group_name_H-M   'P 1'
#
loop_
_entity.id
_entity.type
_entity.pdbx_description
1 polymer ?
#
loop_
_entity_poly.entity_id
_entity_poly.type
_entity_poly.pdbx_seq_one_letter_code
_entity_poly.pdbx_strand_id
1 'polypeptide(L)'
;MQFPSNIVVAVIISAVHNLISFNIKLSSKYKKKFRLYSVVVNLIFIAFLLGFSMFFKTSLPNQGINIYYNGLSILYFLLFIPLGVVLILLFKKLIMNADIYLVFLKYVIIIGAIITLTGIIALGYVLSILTFYGFAP
;
A
#
# COMPACT_ATOMS: atom_id res chain seq x y z
N MET A 1 20.20 15.01 -6.65
CA MET A 1 18.79 15.25 -6.29
C MET A 1 17.89 15.04 -7.51
N GLN A 2 17.38 13.83 -7.75
CA GLN A 2 16.42 13.55 -8.83
C GLN A 2 14.98 13.59 -8.27
N PHE A 3 14.47 14.79 -8.05
CA PHE A 3 13.10 15.03 -7.57
C PHE A 3 11.96 14.64 -8.56
N PRO A 4 12.10 14.73 -9.90
CA PRO A 4 10.99 14.42 -10.80
C PRO A 4 10.69 12.92 -10.93
N SER A 5 11.69 12.03 -10.80
CA SER A 5 11.48 10.60 -11.04
C SER A 5 10.62 9.94 -9.95
N ASN A 6 10.75 10.37 -8.69
CA ASN A 6 10.05 9.73 -7.58
C ASN A 6 8.55 10.09 -7.52
N ILE A 7 8.13 11.25 -8.03
CA ILE A 7 6.70 11.59 -8.19
C ILE A 7 6.06 10.66 -9.23
N VAL A 8 6.77 10.37 -10.33
CA VAL A 8 6.30 9.40 -11.33
C VAL A 8 6.13 8.02 -10.72
N VAL A 9 7.08 7.57 -9.89
CA VAL A 9 6.97 6.30 -9.16
C VAL A 9 5.75 6.29 -8.25
N ALA A 10 5.47 7.37 -7.52
CA ALA A 10 4.29 7.47 -6.67
C ALA A 10 2.98 7.38 -7.46
N VAL A 11 2.91 8.04 -8.62
CA VAL A 11 1.75 7.94 -9.52
C VAL A 11 1.58 6.51 -10.02
N ILE A 12 2.66 5.81 -10.38
CA ILE A 12 2.61 4.40 -10.79
C ILE A 12 2.09 3.53 -9.64
N ILE A 13 2.61 3.69 -8.43
CA ILE A 13 2.14 2.96 -7.24
C ILE A 13 0.65 3.19 -7.03
N SER A 14 0.20 4.45 -7.09
CA SER A 14 -1.22 4.78 -6.93
C SER A 14 -2.10 4.24 -8.04
N ALA A 15 -1.63 4.23 -9.29
CA ALA A 15 -2.35 3.65 -10.41
C ALA A 15 -2.53 2.13 -10.24
N VAL A 16 -1.45 1.43 -9.87
CA VAL A 16 -1.49 -0.02 -9.60
C VAL A 16 -2.40 -0.32 -8.40
N HIS A 17 -2.30 0.44 -7.31
CA HIS A 17 -3.14 0.28 -6.13
C HIS A 17 -4.62 0.44 -6.45
N ASN A 18 -4.99 1.49 -7.18
CA ASN A 18 -6.36 1.72 -7.62
C ASN A 18 -6.82 0.61 -8.58
N LEU A 19 -5.98 0.19 -9.54
CA LEU A 19 -6.33 -0.88 -10.47
C LEU A 19 -6.67 -2.17 -9.74
N ILE A 20 -5.84 -2.58 -8.77
CA ILE A 20 -6.12 -3.74 -7.92
C ILE A 20 -7.41 -3.52 -7.14
N SER A 21 -7.55 -2.38 -6.46
CA SER A 21 -8.71 -2.06 -5.62
C SER A 21 -10.04 -2.05 -6.38
N PHE A 22 -10.02 -1.63 -7.65
CA PHE A 22 -11.21 -1.62 -8.49
C PHE A 22 -11.54 -3.00 -9.09
N ASN A 23 -10.54 -3.84 -9.35
CA ASN A 23 -10.72 -5.19 -9.90
C ASN A 23 -11.07 -6.25 -8.84
N ILE A 24 -10.82 -5.98 -7.56
CA ILE A 24 -11.21 -6.85 -6.45
C ILE A 24 -12.74 -7.05 -6.43
N LYS A 25 -13.17 -8.31 -6.49
CA LYS A 25 -14.59 -8.72 -6.41
C LYS A 25 -15.10 -8.71 -4.97
N LEU A 26 -15.53 -7.53 -4.50
CA LEU A 26 -16.21 -7.35 -3.21
C LEU A 26 -17.74 -7.39 -3.34
N SER A 27 -18.42 -7.78 -2.25
CA SER A 27 -19.86 -7.59 -2.11
C SER A 27 -20.24 -6.10 -2.24
N SER A 28 -21.41 -5.82 -2.81
CA SER A 28 -21.89 -4.46 -3.11
C SER A 28 -21.84 -3.52 -1.91
N LYS A 29 -22.13 -4.03 -0.70
CA LYS A 29 -22.09 -3.29 0.57
C LYS A 29 -20.71 -2.70 0.89
N TYR A 30 -19.63 -3.42 0.57
CA TYR A 30 -18.26 -3.02 0.92
C TYR A 30 -17.49 -2.44 -0.27
N LYS A 31 -17.88 -2.80 -1.50
CA LYS A 31 -17.23 -2.40 -2.75
C LYS A 31 -17.11 -0.88 -2.89
N LYS A 32 -18.20 -0.13 -2.68
CA LYS A 32 -18.19 1.34 -2.82
C LYS A 32 -17.31 2.00 -1.75
N LYS A 33 -17.41 1.54 -0.49
CA LYS A 33 -16.63 2.07 0.64
C LYS A 33 -15.14 1.83 0.46
N PHE A 34 -14.75 0.63 0.04
CA PHE A 34 -13.34 0.27 -0.18
C PHE A 34 -12.73 1.05 -1.35
N ARG A 35 -13.46 1.19 -2.46
CA ARG A 35 -13.00 2.00 -3.61
C ARG A 35 -12.82 3.46 -3.25
N LEU A 36 -13.78 4.04 -2.53
CA LEU A 36 -13.69 5.43 -2.08
C LEU A 36 -12.51 5.61 -1.12
N TYR A 37 -12.32 4.70 -0.17
CA TYR A 37 -11.14 4.67 0.71
C TYR A 37 -9.83 4.64 -0.10
N SER A 38 -9.71 3.71 -1.05
CA SER A 38 -8.52 3.58 -1.90
C SER A 38 -8.23 4.86 -2.68
N VAL A 39 -9.25 5.49 -3.29
CA VAL A 39 -9.08 6.76 -4.01
C VAL A 39 -8.61 7.87 -3.07
N VAL A 40 -9.25 8.02 -1.91
CA VAL A 40 -8.92 9.07 -0.94
C VAL A 40 -7.49 8.91 -0.43
N VAL A 41 -7.08 7.71 -0.03
CA VAL A 41 -5.72 7.49 0.48
C VAL A 41 -4.67 7.72 -0.62
N ASN A 42 -4.93 7.32 -1.86
CA ASN A 42 -4.03 7.60 -2.98
C ASN A 42 -3.90 9.10 -3.26
N LEU A 43 -5.00 9.86 -3.21
CA LEU A 43 -4.95 11.32 -3.36
C LEU A 43 -4.14 11.97 -2.25
N ILE A 44 -4.32 11.54 -1.00
CA ILE A 44 -3.54 12.03 0.15
C ILE A 44 -2.06 11.70 -0.05
N PHE A 45 -1.73 10.48 -0.50
CA PHE A 45 -0.34 10.07 -0.74
C PHE A 45 0.35 10.93 -1.80
N ILE A 46 -0.32 11.19 -2.93
CA ILE A 46 0.21 12.05 -3.99
C ILE A 46 0.35 13.50 -3.48
N ALA A 47 -0.68 14.04 -2.83
CA ALA A 47 -0.64 15.40 -2.29
C ALA A 47 0.46 15.58 -1.24
N PHE A 48 0.68 14.58 -0.39
CA PHE A 48 1.77 14.55 0.59
C PHE A 48 3.14 14.67 -0.09
N LEU A 49 3.40 13.85 -1.12
CA LEU A 49 4.68 13.88 -1.84
C LEU A 49 4.89 15.19 -2.61
N LEU A 50 3.84 15.74 -3.22
CA LEU A 50 3.91 17.05 -3.89
C LEU A 50 4.19 18.17 -2.88
N GLY A 51 3.50 18.17 -1.74
CA GLY A 51 3.68 19.16 -0.67
C GLY A 51 5.11 19.14 -0.11
N PHE A 52 5.62 17.96 0.26
CA PHE A 52 6.99 17.82 0.75
C PHE A 52 8.04 18.08 -0.33
N SER A 53 7.74 17.79 -1.60
CA SER A 53 8.63 18.15 -2.72
C SER A 53 8.81 19.67 -2.85
N MET A 54 7.74 20.46 -2.66
CA MET A 54 7.84 21.92 -2.65
C MET A 54 8.50 22.45 -1.38
N PHE A 55 8.17 21.85 -0.23
CA PHE A 55 8.73 22.23 1.06
C PHE A 55 10.26 22.09 1.07
N PHE A 56 10.80 20.92 0.68
CA PHE A 56 12.25 20.69 0.68
C PHE A 56 13.04 21.54 -0.31
N LYS A 57 12.40 22.11 -1.33
CA LYS A 57 13.04 23.08 -2.24
C LYS A 57 13.25 24.46 -1.61
N THR A 58 12.47 24.79 -0.58
CA THR A 58 12.43 26.14 0.02
C THR A 58 12.90 26.16 1.47
N SER A 59 12.91 25.01 2.14
CA SER A 59 13.35 24.85 3.53
C SER A 59 14.87 24.72 3.67
N LEU A 60 15.36 24.98 4.89
CA LEU A 60 16.73 24.64 5.27
C LEU A 60 16.95 23.12 5.24
N PRO A 61 18.19 22.65 5.00
CA PRO A 61 18.54 21.24 5.08
C PRO A 61 18.13 20.64 6.44
N ASN A 62 17.74 19.36 6.46
CA ASN A 62 17.32 18.63 7.65
C ASN A 62 16.02 19.05 8.35
N GLN A 63 15.38 20.16 7.96
CA GLN A 63 14.08 20.53 8.51
C GLN A 63 12.96 19.65 7.95
N GLY A 64 12.10 19.13 8.83
CA GLY A 64 10.90 18.37 8.42
C GLY A 64 11.15 16.94 7.93
N ILE A 65 12.40 16.46 7.89
CA ILE A 65 12.75 15.09 7.44
C ILE A 65 12.06 14.01 8.28
N ASN A 66 12.04 14.17 9.61
CA ASN A 66 11.36 13.22 10.50
C ASN A 66 9.84 13.17 10.23
N ILE A 67 9.22 14.32 9.97
CA ILE A 67 7.79 14.40 9.64
C ILE A 67 7.51 13.72 8.30
N TYR A 68 8.40 13.93 7.31
CA TYR A 68 8.31 13.29 6.01
C TYR A 68 8.36 11.76 6.12
N TYR A 69 9.37 11.20 6.80
CA TYR A 69 9.48 9.74 6.90
C TYR A 69 8.36 9.12 7.73
N ASN A 70 7.97 9.72 8.85
CA ASN A 70 6.84 9.23 9.63
C ASN A 70 5.53 9.28 8.83
N GLY A 71 5.29 10.38 8.10
CA GLY A 71 4.13 10.52 7.21
C GLY A 71 4.14 9.48 6.08
N LEU A 72 5.31 9.26 5.47
CA LEU A 72 5.49 8.24 4.44
C LEU A 72 5.18 6.83 4.97
N SER A 73 5.64 6.50 6.18
CA SER A 73 5.34 5.23 6.83
C SER A 73 3.85 5.05 7.11
N ILE A 74 3.19 6.09 7.62
CA ILE A 74 1.73 6.06 7.87
C ILE A 74 0.96 5.85 6.57
N LEU A 75 1.33 6.57 5.50
CA LEU A 75 0.68 6.45 4.20
C LEU A 75 0.90 5.08 3.57
N TYR A 76 2.10 4.51 3.71
CA TYR A 76 2.39 3.14 3.29
C TYR A 76 1.44 2.17 3.98
N PHE A 77 1.31 2.25 5.31
CA PHE A 77 0.41 1.38 6.06
C PHE A 77 -1.06 1.55 5.65
N LEU A 78 -1.52 2.79 5.45
CA LEU A 78 -2.88 3.09 4.99
C LEU A 78 -3.17 2.54 3.59
N LEU A 79 -2.18 2.52 2.69
CA LEU A 79 -2.31 1.95 1.35
C LEU A 79 -2.34 0.42 1.40
N PHE A 80 -1.35 -0.19 2.04
CA PHE A 80 -1.07 -1.61 1.82
C PHE A 80 -1.67 -2.55 2.87
N ILE A 81 -1.84 -2.14 4.14
CA ILE A 81 -2.47 -3.03 5.14
C ILE A 81 -3.92 -3.34 4.76
N PRO A 82 -4.82 -2.36 4.52
CA PRO A 82 -6.21 -2.67 4.25
C PRO A 82 -6.39 -3.47 2.96
N LEU A 83 -5.56 -3.18 1.94
CA LEU A 83 -5.51 -3.96 0.71
C LEU A 83 -5.10 -5.41 1.00
N GLY A 84 -4.03 -5.61 1.78
CA GLY A 84 -3.56 -6.94 2.16
C GLY A 84 -4.61 -7.74 2.93
N VAL A 85 -5.27 -7.11 3.91
CA VAL A 85 -6.37 -7.74 4.67
C VAL A 85 -7.51 -8.18 3.73
N VAL A 86 -7.91 -7.34 2.79
CA VAL A 86 -8.95 -7.69 1.81
C VAL A 86 -8.52 -8.88 0.93
N LEU A 87 -7.27 -8.90 0.48
CA LEU A 87 -6.73 -10.02 -0.31
C LEU A 87 -6.73 -11.33 0.49
N ILE A 88 -6.31 -11.31 1.76
CA ILE A 88 -6.36 -12.49 2.65
C ILE A 88 -7.79 -12.98 2.81
N LEU A 89 -8.75 -12.08 3.05
CA LEU A 89 -10.15 -12.45 3.23
C LEU A 89 -10.75 -13.09 1.98
N LEU A 90 -10.44 -12.56 0.80
CA LEU A 90 -10.88 -13.14 -0.47
C LEU A 90 -10.21 -14.48 -0.76
N PHE A 91 -8.91 -14.58 -0.51
CA PHE A 91 -8.17 -15.83 -0.66
C PHE A 91 -8.70 -16.91 0.29
N LYS A 92 -8.93 -16.57 1.56
CA LYS A 92 -9.59 -17.45 2.53
C LYS A 92 -10.93 -17.94 2.01
N LYS A 93 -11.78 -17.04 1.51
CA LYS A 93 -13.08 -17.42 0.94
C LYS A 93 -12.93 -18.41 -0.24
N LEU A 94 -11.95 -18.18 -1.10
CA LEU A 94 -11.67 -19.05 -2.24
C LEU A 94 -11.24 -20.45 -1.79
N ILE A 95 -10.26 -20.55 -0.88
CA ILE A 95 -9.74 -21.83 -0.37
C ILE A 95 -10.80 -22.60 0.43
N MET A 96 -11.62 -21.91 1.22
CA MET A 96 -12.69 -22.57 1.97
C MET A 96 -13.72 -23.22 1.04
N ASN A 97 -14.03 -22.58 -0.09
CA ASN A 97 -14.96 -23.09 -1.11
C ASN A 97 -14.31 -24.05 -2.11
N ALA A 98 -12.99 -24.24 -2.07
CA ALA A 98 -12.30 -25.18 -2.95
C ALA A 98 -12.60 -26.62 -2.53
N ASP A 99 -12.65 -27.52 -3.52
CA ASP A 99 -12.89 -28.95 -3.32
C ASP A 99 -11.60 -29.65 -2.84
N ILE A 100 -11.19 -29.31 -1.63
CA ILE A 100 -10.04 -29.90 -0.94
C ILE A 100 -10.60 -30.78 0.17
N TYR A 101 -10.41 -32.09 0.03
CA TYR A 101 -10.93 -33.11 0.95
C TYR A 101 -10.44 -32.91 2.39
N LEU A 102 -9.17 -32.53 2.56
CA LEU A 102 -8.56 -32.33 3.87
C LEU A 102 -8.78 -30.91 4.37
N VAL A 103 -9.65 -30.75 5.38
CA VAL A 103 -9.90 -29.47 6.05
C VAL A 103 -8.62 -28.89 6.65
N PHE A 104 -7.74 -29.71 7.22
CA PHE A 104 -6.45 -29.28 7.75
C PHE A 104 -5.58 -28.60 6.68
N LEU A 105 -5.54 -29.16 5.46
CA LEU A 105 -4.75 -28.61 4.36
C LEU A 105 -5.23 -27.21 3.95
N LYS A 106 -6.55 -26.95 4.00
CA LYS A 106 -7.11 -25.61 3.75
C LYS A 106 -6.53 -24.58 4.72
N TYR A 107 -6.45 -24.91 6.01
CA TYR A 107 -5.88 -24.01 7.02
C TYR A 107 -4.38 -23.79 6.84
N VAL A 108 -3.62 -24.83 6.51
CA VAL A 108 -2.18 -24.70 6.21
C VAL A 108 -1.94 -23.75 5.05
N ILE A 109 -2.73 -23.86 3.96
CA ILE A 109 -2.64 -22.97 2.79
C ILE A 109 -2.97 -21.52 3.19
N ILE A 110 -4.02 -21.31 3.99
CA ILE A 110 -4.42 -19.97 4.45
C ILE A 110 -3.33 -19.34 5.32
N ILE A 111 -2.77 -20.09 6.28
CA ILE A 111 -1.69 -19.61 7.15
C ILE A 111 -0.45 -19.28 6.31
N GLY A 112 -0.08 -20.15 5.37
CA GLY A 112 1.02 -19.91 4.44
C GLY A 112 0.82 -18.61 3.65
N ALA A 113 -0.38 -18.37 3.12
CA ALA A 113 -0.72 -17.15 2.40
C ALA A 113 -0.67 -15.89 3.27
N ILE A 114 -1.08 -15.99 4.55
CA ILE A 114 -0.97 -14.88 5.49
C ILE A 114 0.50 -14.53 5.72
N ILE A 115 1.35 -15.54 5.99
CA ILE A 115 2.78 -15.34 6.23
C ILE A 115 3.45 -14.71 5.02
N THR A 116 3.21 -15.24 3.82
CA THR A 116 3.82 -14.71 2.59
C THR A 116 3.37 -13.29 2.31
N LEU A 117 2.07 -12.97 2.45
CA LEU A 117 1.58 -11.61 2.22
C LEU A 117 2.15 -10.62 3.24
N THR A 118 2.25 -11.04 4.51
CA THR A 118 2.87 -10.21 5.56
C THR A 118 4.33 -9.94 5.24
N GLY A 119 5.07 -10.95 4.77
CA GLY A 119 6.45 -10.79 4.30
C GLY A 119 6.57 -9.84 3.10
N ILE A 120 5.67 -9.93 2.12
CA ILE A 120 5.64 -9.03 0.96
C ILE A 120 5.38 -7.58 1.39
N ILE A 121 4.45 -7.35 2.34
CA ILE A 121 4.17 -6.01 2.87
C ILE A 121 5.39 -5.46 3.63
N ALA A 122 6.07 -6.29 4.44
CA ALA A 122 7.27 -5.87 5.15
C ALA A 122 8.42 -5.52 4.20
N LEU A 123 8.69 -6.36 3.20
CA LEU A 123 9.70 -6.08 2.18
C LEU A 123 9.36 -4.85 1.36
N GLY A 124 8.09 -4.70 0.97
CA GLY A 124 7.59 -3.54 0.26
C GLY A 124 7.75 -2.25 1.05
N TYR A 125 7.61 -2.29 2.38
CA TYR A 125 7.84 -1.13 3.24
C TYR A 125 9.30 -0.66 3.16
N VAL A 126 10.25 -1.57 3.32
CA VAL A 126 11.69 -1.25 3.24
C VAL A 126 12.03 -0.67 1.87
N LEU A 127 11.55 -1.29 0.79
CA LEU A 127 11.76 -0.81 -0.58
C LEU A 127 11.12 0.57 -0.80
N SER A 128 9.93 0.81 -0.24
CA SER A 128 9.25 2.10 -0.31
C SER A 128 10.07 3.18 0.39
N ILE A 129 10.50 2.95 1.62
CA ILE A 129 11.33 3.90 2.36
C ILE A 129 12.61 4.20 1.57
N LEU A 130 13.32 3.19 1.07
CA LEU A 130 14.56 3.37 0.29
C LEU A 130 14.33 4.18 -1.00
N THR A 131 13.24 3.88 -1.73
CA THR A 131 12.89 4.58 -2.98
C THR A 131 12.66 6.08 -2.74
N PHE A 132 12.00 6.40 -1.64
CA PHE A 132 11.67 7.77 -1.25
C PHE A 132 12.69 8.40 -0.30
N TYR A 133 13.77 7.70 0.04
CA TYR A 133 14.83 8.17 0.93
C TYR A 133 15.64 9.32 0.30
N GLY A 134 15.96 9.20 -1.00
CA GLY A 134 16.66 10.24 -1.76
C GLY A 134 15.86 11.53 -1.98
N PHE A 135 14.68 11.66 -1.37
CA PHE A 135 13.79 12.81 -1.45
C PHE A 135 14.01 13.82 -0.32
N ALA A 136 14.60 13.39 0.80
CA ALA A 136 14.99 14.27 1.89
C ALA A 136 16.41 14.83 1.62
N PRO A 137 16.64 16.16 1.77
CA PRO A 137 17.94 16.80 1.51
C PRO A 137 19.00 16.48 2.57
#